data_AF-A0A7Y3DTQ8-F1
#
_entry.id   AF-A0A7Y3DTQ8-F1
#
_cell.length_a   1.000
_cell.length_b   1.000
_cell.length_c   1.000
_cell.angle_alpha   90.00
_cell.angle_beta   90.00
_cell.angle_gamma   90.00
#
_symmetry.space_group_name_H-M   'P 1'
#
loop_
_entity.id
_entity.type
_entity.pdbx_description
1 polymer ?
#
loop_
_entity_poly.entity_id
_entity_poly.type
_entity_poly.pdbx_seq_one_letter_code
_entity_poly.pdbx_strand_id
1 'polypeptide(L)'
;MATVADLNLDGSPEVIFTTYGAPAAPTVADLDGDGQLEIFVQTFDHGMDVFTVPGSGPNCLLWSTARGGPRRMGQPNDNDL
;
A
#
# COMPACT_ATOMS: atom_id res chain seq x y z
N MET A 1 5.01 5.40 12.84
CA MET A 1 6.15 5.85 12.01
C MET A 1 6.38 4.80 10.95
N ALA A 2 6.75 5.17 9.73
CA ALA A 2 7.08 4.21 8.67
C ALA A 2 8.49 4.47 8.17
N THR A 3 9.20 3.41 7.79
CA THR A 3 10.47 3.51 7.06
C THR A 3 10.32 2.79 5.73
N VAL A 4 10.87 3.40 4.69
CA VAL A 4 10.92 2.84 3.34
C VAL A 4 12.38 2.55 3.03
N ALA A 5 12.69 1.30 2.69
CA ALA A 5 14.03 0.86 2.33
C ALA A 5 13.93 -0.35 1.41
N ASP A 6 14.92 -0.53 0.53
CA ASP A 6 15.12 -1.78 -0.18
C ASP A 6 15.86 -2.76 0.73
N LEU A 7 15.11 -3.67 1.35
CA LEU A 7 15.58 -4.64 2.34
C LEU A 7 16.18 -5.87 1.69
N ASN A 8 15.77 -6.19 0.46
CA ASN A 8 16.15 -7.42 -0.24
C ASN A 8 17.11 -7.19 -1.43
N LEU A 9 17.35 -5.92 -1.78
CA LEU A 9 18.19 -5.45 -2.89
C LEU A 9 17.66 -5.77 -4.29
N ASP A 10 16.34 -5.84 -4.48
CA ASP A 10 15.71 -6.11 -5.78
C ASP A 10 15.35 -4.83 -6.57
N GLY A 11 15.57 -3.65 -5.99
CA GLY A 11 15.25 -2.36 -6.59
C GLY A 11 13.81 -1.89 -6.37
N SER A 12 12.98 -2.69 -5.68
CA SER A 12 11.65 -2.31 -5.22
C SER A 12 11.71 -1.89 -3.74
N PRO A 13 11.05 -0.80 -3.35
CA PRO A 13 11.04 -0.37 -1.96
C PRO A 13 10.11 -1.24 -1.10
N GLU A 14 10.58 -1.72 0.05
CA GLU A 14 9.73 -2.25 1.11
C GLU A 14 9.41 -1.19 2.17
N VAL A 15 8.20 -1.29 2.72
CA VAL A 15 7.71 -0.37 3.75
C VAL A 15 7.48 -1.10 5.05
N ILE A 16 8.18 -0.67 6.10
CA ILE A 16 8.05 -1.18 7.46
C ILE A 16 7.27 -0.18 8.28
N PHE A 17 6.15 -0.62 8.86
CA PHE A 17 5.36 0.16 9.80
C PHE A 17 5.79 -0.16 11.23
N THR A 18 6.38 0.82 11.91
CA THR A 18 6.66 0.78 13.35
C THR A 18 5.59 1.58 14.06
N THR A 19 4.45 0.93 14.33
CA THR A 19 3.30 1.51 15.02
C THR A 19 2.71 0.53 16.01
N TYR A 20 1.94 1.01 16.99
CA TYR A 20 1.21 0.19 17.97
C TYR A 20 -0.04 -0.44 17.36
N GLY A 21 0.15 -1.18 16.26
CA GLY A 21 -0.88 -1.92 15.56
C GLY A 21 -1.48 -1.20 14.35
N ALA A 22 -1.68 -1.97 13.28
CA ALA A 22 -2.43 -1.60 12.10
C ALA A 22 -3.51 -2.67 11.89
N PRO A 23 -4.73 -2.48 12.43
CA PRO A 23 -5.75 -3.53 12.46
C PRO A 23 -6.38 -3.81 11.09
N ALA A 24 -6.31 -2.83 10.18
CA ALA A 24 -6.77 -2.97 8.81
C ALA A 24 -5.58 -3.27 7.89
N ALA A 25 -5.81 -4.12 6.88
CA ALA A 25 -4.77 -4.35 5.87
C ALA A 25 -4.51 -3.06 5.06
N PRO A 26 -3.23 -2.75 4.78
CA PRO A 26 -2.87 -1.56 4.01
C PRO A 26 -3.49 -1.61 2.59
N THR A 27 -3.55 -0.44 1.97
CA THR A 27 -3.90 -0.28 0.55
C THR A 27 -2.77 0.42 -0.17
N VAL A 28 -2.35 -0.11 -1.32
CA VAL A 28 -1.38 0.51 -2.22
C VAL A 28 -2.15 0.93 -3.47
N ALA A 29 -2.10 2.20 -3.84
CA ALA A 29 -2.76 2.75 -5.03
C ALA A 29 -2.20 4.14 -5.33
N ASP A 30 -2.34 4.59 -6.57
CA ASP A 30 -2.20 6.00 -6.92
C ASP A 30 -3.46 6.73 -6.45
N LEU A 31 -3.34 7.49 -5.34
CA LEU A 31 -4.48 8.11 -4.66
C LEU A 31 -4.71 9.55 -5.12
N ASP A 32 -3.71 10.21 -5.68
CA ASP A 32 -3.78 11.61 -6.11
C ASP A 32 -3.67 11.81 -7.63
N GLY A 33 -3.37 10.75 -8.39
CA GLY A 33 -3.35 10.71 -9.84
C GLY A 33 -2.04 11.18 -10.47
N ASP A 34 -0.94 11.21 -9.73
CA ASP A 34 0.37 11.66 -10.21
C ASP A 34 1.22 10.56 -10.86
N GLY A 35 0.75 9.30 -10.80
CA GLY A 35 1.43 8.13 -11.36
C GLY A 35 2.44 7.47 -10.42
N GLN A 36 2.66 8.01 -9.22
CA GLN A 36 3.35 7.35 -8.11
C GLN A 36 2.33 6.63 -7.23
N LEU A 37 2.79 5.66 -6.44
CA LEU A 37 1.95 4.91 -5.52
C LEU A 37 2.01 5.48 -4.11
N GLU A 38 0.85 5.55 -3.48
CA GLU A 38 0.71 5.78 -2.05
C GLU A 38 0.39 4.48 -1.33
N ILE A 39 0.82 4.41 -0.07
CA ILE A 39 0.39 3.40 0.88
C ILE A 39 -0.49 4.05 1.94
N PHE A 40 -1.72 3.58 2.03
CA PHE A 40 -2.71 3.98 3.00
C PHE A 40 -2.80 2.96 4.15
N VAL A 41 -2.59 3.44 5.38
CA VAL A 41 -2.59 2.60 6.58
C VAL A 41 -3.46 3.20 7.66
N GLN A 42 -4.31 2.36 8.25
CA GLN A 42 -5.00 2.70 9.49
C GLN A 42 -4.15 2.28 10.69
N THR A 43 -3.97 3.17 11.65
CA THR A 43 -3.34 2.90 12.94
C THR A 43 -4.30 3.21 14.08
N PHE A 44 -4.08 2.60 15.25
CA PHE A 44 -4.91 2.87 16.43
C PHE A 44 -4.72 4.29 16.98
N ASP A 45 -3.50 4.81 16.94
CA ASP A 45 -3.14 6.07 17.62
C ASP A 45 -3.20 7.30 16.70
N HIS A 46 -2.84 7.17 15.42
CA HIS A 46 -2.81 8.30 14.48
C HIS A 46 -4.00 8.35 13.52
N GLY A 47 -4.89 7.35 13.57
CA GLY A 47 -6.01 7.25 12.65
C GLY A 47 -5.54 6.75 11.29
N MET A 48 -5.39 7.63 10.30
CA MET A 48 -5.04 7.27 8.92
C MET A 48 -3.77 7.98 8.47
N ASP A 49 -2.79 7.19 8.04
CA ASP A 49 -1.52 7.66 7.50
C ASP A 49 -1.45 7.33 5.99
N VAL A 50 -0.89 8.25 5.21
CA VAL A 50 -0.62 8.09 3.76
C VAL A 50 0.86 8.32 3.52
N PHE A 51 1.51 7.41 2.80
CA PHE A 51 2.93 7.50 2.45
C PHE A 51 3.11 7.40 0.94
N THR A 52 3.63 8.44 0.30
CA THR A 52 4.09 8.37 -1.10
C THR A 52 5.34 7.51 -1.19
N VAL A 53 5.43 6.71 -2.25
CA VAL A 53 6.58 5.85 -2.54
C VAL A 53 7.32 6.39 -3.77
N PRO A 54 8.39 7.17 -3.59
CA PRO A 54 9.11 7.76 -4.72
C PRO A 54 9.65 6.72 -5.69
N GLY A 55 9.46 6.95 -6.99
CA GLY A 55 9.95 6.05 -8.05
C GLY A 55 9.12 4.78 -8.27
N SER A 56 7.98 4.65 -7.59
CA SER A 56 7.02 3.58 -7.82
C SER A 56 6.07 3.88 -8.99
N GLY A 57 5.29 2.89 -9.43
CA GLY A 57 4.24 3.08 -10.43
C GLY A 57 3.25 1.91 -10.49
N PRO A 58 2.06 2.08 -11.10
CA PRO A 58 0.95 1.13 -11.01
C PRO A 58 1.10 -0.15 -11.85
N ASN A 59 2.17 -0.29 -12.63
CA ASN A 59 2.27 -1.28 -13.71
C ASN A 59 2.42 -2.75 -13.25
N CYS A 60 2.70 -3.01 -11.97
CA CYS A 60 2.87 -4.37 -11.42
C CYS A 60 2.07 -4.58 -10.12
N LEU A 61 0.94 -3.90 -9.98
CA LEU A 61 0.14 -3.93 -8.76
C LEU A 61 -0.89 -5.08 -8.78
N LEU A 62 -0.43 -6.30 -8.50
CA LEU A 62 -1.29 -7.51 -8.58
C LEU A 62 -2.50 -7.49 -7.64
N TRP A 63 -2.36 -6.86 -6.47
CA TRP A 63 -3.44 -6.68 -5.51
C TRP A 63 -3.19 -5.43 -4.68
N SER A 64 -4.00 -4.39 -4.89
CA SER A 64 -3.89 -3.13 -4.14
C SER A 64 -4.14 -3.29 -2.64
N THR A 65 -4.78 -4.38 -2.21
CA THR A 65 -4.94 -4.72 -0.81
C THR A 65 -4.89 -6.23 -0.61
N ALA A 66 -4.48 -6.69 0.59
CA ALA A 66 -4.21 -8.09 0.92
C ALA A 66 -5.39 -9.08 0.75
N ARG A 67 -6.58 -8.62 0.32
CA ARG A 67 -7.75 -9.46 0.01
C ARG A 67 -8.33 -9.17 -1.38
N GLY A 68 -7.46 -9.00 -2.38
CA GLY A 68 -7.79 -9.09 -3.80
C GLY A 68 -8.33 -7.83 -4.48
N GLY A 69 -8.72 -6.80 -3.73
CA GLY A 69 -9.21 -5.52 -4.29
C GLY A 69 -9.90 -4.66 -3.23
N PRO A 70 -10.37 -3.43 -3.54
CA PRO A 70 -10.92 -2.49 -2.55
C PRO A 70 -12.06 -3.04 -1.70
N ARG A 71 -12.81 -4.02 -2.23
CA ARG A 71 -13.89 -4.74 -1.53
C ARG A 71 -13.40 -5.79 -0.53
N ARG A 72 -12.11 -6.15 -0.57
CA ARG A 72 -11.44 -7.06 0.36
C ARG A 72 -12.11 -8.44 0.47
N MET A 73 -12.56 -8.99 -0.65
CA MET A 73 -13.37 -10.21 -0.72
C MET A 73 -12.58 -11.50 -1.03
N GLY A 74 -11.25 -11.43 -1.11
CA GLY A 74 -10.41 -12.59 -1.42
C GLY A 74 -10.43 -13.00 -2.89
N GLN A 75 -10.91 -12.11 -3.76
CA GLN A 75 -10.96 -12.25 -5.21
C GLN A 75 -10.85 -10.84 -5.84
N PRO A 76 -10.41 -10.73 -7.10
CA PRO A 76 -10.52 -9.48 -7.85
C PRO A 76 -11.98 -9.01 -7.87
N ASN A 77 -12.19 -7.71 -7.74
CA ASN A 77 -13.45 -7.11 -8.16
C ASN A 77 -13.61 -7.32 -9.67
N ASP A 78 -14.87 -7.46 -10.05
CA ASP A 78 -15.41 -7.88 -11.33
C ASP A 78 -15.14 -6.91 -12.50
N ASN A 79 -14.05 -6.13 -12.41
CA ASN A 79 -13.68 -5.05 -13.31
C ASN A 79 -12.22 -4.56 -13.21
N ASP A 80 -11.31 -5.25 -12.49
CA ASP A 80 -9.91 -4.80 -12.31
C ASP A 80 -8.89 -5.54 -13.20
N LEU A 81 -9.17 -5.64 -14.52
CA LEU A 81 -8.18 -5.99 -15.56
C LEU A 81 -7.70 -4.74 -16.30
#